data_AF-A0A8T5B7D5-F1
#
_entry.id   AF-A0A8T5B7D5-F1
#
_cell.length_a   1.000
_cell.length_b   1.000
_cell.length_c   1.000
_cell.angle_alpha   90.00
_cell.angle_beta   90.00
_cell.angle_gamma   90.00
#
_symmetry.space_group_name_H-M   'P 1'
#
loop_
_entity.id
_entity.type
_entity.pdbx_description
1 polymer ?
#
loop_
_entity_poly.entity_id
_entity_poly.type
_entity_poly.pdbx_seq_one_letter_code
_entity_poly.pdbx_strand_id
1 'polypeptide(L)'
;MSEIIPLEELPERGPAILFSYPKLDPEEILKRVEEARELGIEAIELRGRHLIDGLPVLGKGHTGVVLAVKTRNGAAALKIRRLDADRASFRREAEMLRMANEASVGPRLLGASDNLILMEFIEGQYLAEWLSKPGLDAGCVKRTLGRLIGMARRLDLKGIDHGELSRAHRHILIAGEEPVILDFESSSTLRRPSNITSLIQYLFINERNRHLLKGWLKIPERAILLKALKNYKRTLGEEDYDILLSLINLK
;
A
#
# COMPACT_ATOMS: atom_id res chain seq x y z
N MET A 1 24.46 5.68 5.47
CA MET A 1 23.75 6.36 6.58
C MET A 1 22.65 7.18 5.94
N SER A 2 21.42 7.09 6.44
CA SER A 2 20.33 7.96 5.99
C SER A 2 20.54 9.37 6.53
N GLU A 3 20.23 10.38 5.72
CA GLU A 3 20.29 11.79 6.12
C GLU A 3 18.98 12.14 6.83
N ILE A 4 19.09 12.75 8.02
CA ILE A 4 17.93 13.21 8.81
C ILE A 4 17.98 14.73 8.84
N ILE A 5 16.87 15.37 8.47
CA ILE A 5 16.76 16.82 8.34
C ILE A 5 15.63 17.28 9.27
N PRO A 6 15.92 18.09 10.30
CA PRO A 6 14.89 18.69 11.14
C PRO A 6 13.89 19.48 10.30
N LEU A 7 12.60 19.38 10.65
CA LEU A 7 11.53 20.01 9.88
C LEU A 7 11.68 21.55 9.83
N GLU A 8 12.22 22.14 10.89
CA GLU A 8 12.47 23.59 11.01
C GLU A 8 13.55 24.09 10.04
N GLU A 9 14.56 23.26 9.75
CA GLU A 9 15.64 23.59 8.82
C GLU A 9 15.24 23.28 7.36
N LEU A 10 14.20 22.48 7.15
CA LEU A 10 13.84 21.96 5.83
C LEU A 10 13.66 23.05 4.77
N PRO A 11 12.95 24.18 5.00
CA PRO A 11 12.71 25.20 3.98
C PRO A 11 13.96 25.79 3.34
N GLU A 12 15.11 25.77 4.04
CA GLU A 12 16.38 26.34 3.59
C GLU A 12 17.29 25.30 2.90
N ARG A 13 16.84 24.04 2.81
CA ARG A 13 17.63 22.90 2.33
C ARG A 13 17.13 22.43 0.97
N GLY A 14 18.03 21.87 0.15
CA GLY A 14 17.68 21.27 -1.14
C GLY A 14 16.50 20.27 -1.09
N PRO A 15 16.40 19.40 -0.07
CA PRO A 15 15.29 18.45 0.06
C PRO A 15 13.90 19.05 0.27
N ALA A 16 13.77 20.37 0.50
CA ALA A 16 12.48 21.07 0.52
C ALA A 16 11.64 20.84 -0.74
N ILE A 17 12.29 20.59 -1.89
CA ILE A 17 11.61 20.27 -3.16
C ILE A 17 10.64 19.10 -3.03
N LEU A 18 10.87 18.16 -2.11
CA LEU A 18 9.99 17.02 -1.88
C LEU A 18 8.62 17.45 -1.33
N PHE A 19 8.54 18.63 -0.69
CA PHE A 19 7.30 19.20 -0.18
C PHE A 19 6.50 19.94 -1.25
N SER A 20 7.11 20.35 -2.37
CA SER A 20 6.43 21.02 -3.50
C SER A 20 6.56 20.27 -4.82
N TYR A 21 7.02 19.00 -4.79
CA TYR A 21 7.29 18.22 -6.00
C TYR A 21 6.11 18.24 -7.00
N PRO A 22 6.34 18.47 -8.31
CA PRO A 22 7.64 18.50 -9.00
C PRO A 22 8.31 19.86 -9.17
N LYS A 23 7.74 20.95 -8.63
CA LYS A 23 8.27 22.31 -8.85
C LYS A 23 8.70 22.92 -7.52
N LEU A 24 9.80 23.67 -7.52
CA LEU A 24 10.19 24.40 -6.33
C LEU A 24 9.22 25.57 -6.13
N ASP A 25 8.38 25.45 -5.10
CA ASP A 25 7.41 26.48 -4.71
C ASP A 25 7.58 26.79 -3.21
N PRO A 26 8.23 27.91 -2.86
CA PRO A 26 8.49 28.27 -1.47
C PRO A 26 7.22 28.47 -0.62
N GLU A 27 6.15 29.00 -1.22
CA GLU A 27 4.89 29.24 -0.50
C GLU A 27 4.22 27.91 -0.12
N GLU A 28 4.15 26.97 -1.08
CA GLU A 28 3.63 25.63 -0.83
C GLU A 28 4.52 24.83 0.13
N ILE A 29 5.85 25.00 0.07
CA ILE A 29 6.78 24.39 1.03
C ILE A 29 6.47 24.86 2.44
N LEU A 30 6.42 26.17 2.67
CA LEU A 30 6.17 26.73 4.00
C LEU A 30 4.82 26.24 4.54
N LYS A 31 3.77 26.35 3.74
CA LYS A 31 2.43 25.87 4.11
C LYS A 31 2.43 24.39 4.52
N ARG A 32 3.09 23.53 3.74
CA ARG A 32 3.11 22.08 4.02
C ARG A 32 4.05 21.71 5.16
N VAL A 33 5.07 22.52 5.43
CA VAL A 33 5.90 22.41 6.63
C VAL A 33 5.08 22.73 7.87
N GLU A 34 4.22 23.75 7.82
CA GLU A 34 3.26 24.03 8.90
C GLU A 34 2.28 22.86 9.10
N GLU A 35 1.67 22.35 8.01
CA GLU A 35 0.80 21.17 8.08
C GLU A 35 1.53 19.95 8.68
N ALA A 36 2.81 19.75 8.33
CA ALA A 36 3.63 18.66 8.89
C ALA A 36 3.90 18.86 10.39
N ARG A 37 4.13 20.11 10.83
CA ARG A 37 4.33 20.44 12.24
C ARG A 37 3.05 20.19 13.05
N GLU A 38 1.88 20.57 12.52
CA GLU A 38 0.59 20.29 13.13
C GLU A 38 0.31 18.79 13.27
N LEU A 39 0.81 17.98 12.33
CA LEU A 39 0.78 16.51 12.41
C LEU A 39 1.83 15.91 13.36
N GLY A 40 2.64 16.73 14.04
CA GLY A 40 3.63 16.30 15.03
C GLY A 40 4.92 15.72 14.43
N ILE A 41 5.26 16.12 13.20
CA ILE A 41 6.49 15.70 12.53
C ILE A 41 7.65 16.58 12.98
N GLU A 42 8.75 15.95 13.38
CA GLU A 42 9.96 16.62 13.89
C GLU A 42 11.08 16.68 12.86
N ALA A 43 11.20 15.66 12.02
CA ALA A 43 12.23 15.57 10.99
C ALA A 43 11.82 14.66 9.84
N ILE A 44 12.40 14.88 8.67
CA ILE A 44 12.36 13.93 7.56
C ILE A 44 13.62 13.06 7.55
N GLU A 45 13.51 11.84 7.04
CA GLU A 45 14.63 10.94 6.85
C GLU A 45 14.70 10.55 5.36
N LEU A 46 15.79 10.94 4.70
CA LEU A 46 16.06 10.60 3.31
C LEU A 46 16.52 9.15 3.22
N ARG A 47 15.55 8.25 3.06
CA ARG A 47 15.74 6.81 2.90
C ARG A 47 14.69 6.22 1.98
N GLY A 48 14.98 5.02 1.52
CA GLY A 48 14.14 4.27 0.61
C GLY A 48 14.84 4.03 -0.72
N ARG A 49 14.20 3.20 -1.55
CA ARG A 49 14.78 2.70 -2.79
C ARG A 49 14.49 3.59 -4.01
N HIS A 50 13.53 4.51 -3.88
CA HIS A 50 13.14 5.39 -4.97
C HIS A 50 13.97 6.67 -4.87
N LEU A 51 14.26 7.29 -6.01
CA LEU A 51 15.00 8.54 -6.10
C LEU A 51 14.13 9.61 -6.77
N ILE A 52 14.14 10.80 -6.19
CA ILE A 52 13.59 12.03 -6.79
C ILE A 52 14.72 13.06 -6.76
N ASP A 53 15.21 13.46 -7.94
CA ASP A 53 16.31 14.40 -8.09
C ASP A 53 17.54 14.05 -7.23
N GLY A 54 17.86 12.75 -7.15
CA GLY A 54 18.96 12.21 -6.34
C GLY A 54 18.63 11.98 -4.86
N LEU A 55 17.47 12.41 -4.39
CA LEU A 55 17.03 12.26 -2.99
C LEU A 55 16.32 10.91 -2.77
N PRO A 56 16.78 10.09 -1.81
CA PRO A 56 16.11 8.84 -1.44
C PRO A 56 14.75 9.07 -0.78
N VAL A 57 13.72 8.38 -1.30
CA VAL A 57 12.35 8.41 -0.78
C VAL A 57 11.76 7.00 -0.68
N LEU A 58 10.76 6.81 0.19
CA LEU A 58 10.10 5.51 0.39
C LEU A 58 9.27 5.10 -0.82
N GLY A 59 8.67 6.07 -1.50
CA GLY A 59 7.79 5.83 -2.63
C GLY A 59 7.54 7.08 -3.46
N LYS A 60 7.24 6.86 -4.74
CA LYS A 60 6.76 7.90 -5.66
C LYS A 60 5.53 7.36 -6.37
N GLY A 61 4.39 7.94 -6.08
CA GLY A 61 3.12 7.64 -6.72
C GLY A 61 2.82 8.60 -7.88
N HIS A 62 1.65 8.42 -8.47
CA HIS A 62 1.15 9.33 -9.50
C HIS A 62 0.89 10.73 -8.93
N THR A 63 0.41 10.78 -7.70
CA THR A 63 -0.13 12.00 -7.07
C THR A 63 0.51 12.36 -5.74
N GLY A 64 1.48 11.55 -5.28
CA GLY A 64 2.17 11.79 -4.01
C GLY A 64 3.61 11.30 -3.98
N VAL A 65 4.39 11.87 -3.07
CA VAL A 65 5.73 11.42 -2.67
C VAL A 65 5.62 10.87 -1.25
N VAL A 66 6.26 9.74 -0.96
CA VAL A 66 6.24 9.13 0.39
C VAL A 66 7.62 9.22 1.01
N LEU A 67 7.74 9.87 2.17
CA LEU A 67 8.97 10.05 2.93
C LEU A 67 8.90 9.29 4.25
N ALA A 68 10.06 8.85 4.75
CA ALA A 68 10.18 8.47 6.15
C ALA A 68 10.28 9.74 6.99
N VAL A 69 9.61 9.76 8.13
CA VAL A 69 9.62 10.90 9.04
C VAL A 69 9.76 10.44 10.49
N LYS A 70 10.25 11.34 11.33
CA LYS A 70 10.32 11.14 12.78
C LYS A 70 9.25 11.98 13.46
N THR A 71 8.61 11.38 14.44
CA THR A 71 7.67 12.01 15.36
C THR A 71 8.10 11.68 16.79
N ARG A 72 7.52 12.37 17.77
CA ARG A 72 7.70 12.02 19.18
C ARG A 72 7.38 10.56 19.52
N ASN A 73 6.48 9.93 18.75
CA ASN A 73 6.04 8.55 18.96
C ASN A 73 6.87 7.52 18.17
N GLY A 74 7.93 7.96 17.48
CA GLY A 74 8.80 7.12 16.66
C GLY A 74 8.66 7.38 15.16
N ALA A 75 9.14 6.42 14.35
CA ALA A 75 9.16 6.51 12.91
C ALA A 75 7.76 6.36 12.29
N ALA A 76 7.49 7.17 11.26
CA ALA A 76 6.25 7.15 10.48
C ALA A 76 6.54 7.36 8.99
N ALA A 77 5.52 7.16 8.15
CA ALA A 77 5.55 7.47 6.74
C ALA A 77 4.65 8.69 6.45
N LEU A 78 5.18 9.67 5.73
CA LEU A 78 4.46 10.85 5.29
C LEU A 78 4.23 10.78 3.78
N LYS A 79 2.98 10.67 3.34
CA LYS A 79 2.59 10.88 1.94
C LYS A 79 2.28 12.35 1.73
N ILE A 80 2.98 13.00 0.81
CA ILE A 80 2.85 14.42 0.45
C ILE A 80 2.24 14.51 -0.93
N ARG A 81 1.20 15.31 -1.11
CA ARG A 81 0.53 15.53 -2.40
C ARG A 81 1.45 16.24 -3.38
N ARG A 82 1.51 15.77 -4.62
CA ARG A 82 2.25 16.47 -5.67
C ARG A 82 1.49 17.71 -6.13
N LEU A 83 2.19 18.77 -6.53
CA LEU A 83 1.56 19.96 -7.08
C LEU A 83 0.86 19.71 -8.42
N ASP A 84 1.33 18.73 -9.18
CA ASP A 84 0.74 18.31 -10.46
C ASP A 84 -0.29 17.17 -10.33
N ALA A 85 -0.71 16.83 -9.10
CA ALA A 85 -1.76 15.86 -8.90
C ALA A 85 -3.11 16.38 -9.43
N ASP A 86 -3.89 15.52 -10.05
CA ASP A 86 -5.22 15.79 -10.62
C ASP A 86 -6.32 16.06 -9.57
N ARG A 87 -5.95 16.05 -8.29
CA ARG A 87 -6.83 16.14 -7.13
C ARG A 87 -6.41 17.26 -6.19
N ALA A 88 -7.42 17.98 -5.69
CA ALA A 88 -7.24 19.16 -4.86
C ALA A 88 -6.80 18.84 -3.42
N SER A 89 -7.15 17.66 -2.88
CA SER A 89 -6.76 17.26 -1.53
C SER A 89 -6.64 15.75 -1.32
N PHE A 90 -6.01 15.37 -0.22
CA PHE A 90 -5.87 14.00 0.27
C PHE A 90 -7.00 13.55 1.23
N ARG A 91 -8.02 14.38 1.46
CA ARG A 91 -9.13 14.06 2.39
C ARG A 91 -9.80 12.73 2.07
N ARG A 92 -10.14 12.51 0.78
CA ARG A 92 -10.78 11.28 0.33
C ARG A 92 -9.88 10.06 0.54
N GLU A 93 -8.59 10.18 0.27
CA GLU A 93 -7.65 9.07 0.47
C GLU A 93 -7.49 8.74 1.95
N ALA A 94 -7.38 9.75 2.82
CA ALA A 94 -7.33 9.58 4.26
C ALA A 94 -8.62 8.91 4.81
N GLU A 95 -9.79 9.28 4.28
CA GLU A 95 -11.06 8.65 4.61
C GLU A 95 -11.09 7.18 4.18
N MET A 96 -10.68 6.87 2.95
CA MET A 96 -10.59 5.48 2.47
C MET A 96 -9.64 4.64 3.33
N LEU A 97 -8.48 5.19 3.71
CA LEU A 97 -7.54 4.50 4.59
C LEU A 97 -8.13 4.29 5.99
N ARG A 98 -8.84 5.28 6.54
CA ARG A 98 -9.54 5.15 7.83
C ARG A 98 -10.57 4.02 7.79
N MET A 99 -11.40 3.96 6.75
CA MET A 99 -12.38 2.89 6.57
C MET A 99 -11.71 1.51 6.41
N ALA A 100 -10.56 1.44 5.73
CA ALA A 100 -9.78 0.23 5.61
C ALA A 100 -9.18 -0.21 6.95
N ASN A 101 -8.70 0.73 7.77
CA ASN A 101 -8.19 0.45 9.12
C ASN A 101 -9.28 -0.10 10.05
N GLU A 102 -10.54 0.34 9.92
CA GLU A 102 -11.68 -0.27 10.63
C GLU A 102 -11.88 -1.75 10.26
N ALA A 103 -11.51 -2.13 9.04
CA ALA A 103 -11.47 -3.53 8.59
C ALA A 103 -10.14 -4.23 8.92
N SER A 104 -9.27 -3.60 9.72
CA SER A 104 -7.90 -4.04 10.02
C SER A 104 -7.06 -4.27 8.75
N VAL A 105 -7.16 -3.37 7.78
CA VAL A 105 -6.40 -3.41 6.53
C VAL A 105 -5.62 -2.12 6.33
N GLY A 106 -4.39 -2.27 5.83
CA GLY A 106 -3.49 -1.17 5.50
C GLY A 106 -2.71 -0.61 6.68
N PRO A 107 -1.78 0.32 6.43
CA PRO A 107 -1.03 0.99 7.47
C PRO A 107 -1.98 1.82 8.34
N ARG A 108 -1.72 1.89 9.65
CA ARG A 108 -2.54 2.71 10.54
C ARG A 108 -2.41 4.20 10.18
N LEU A 109 -3.54 4.87 9.94
CA LEU A 109 -3.61 6.33 9.80
C LEU A 109 -3.30 6.99 11.14
N LEU A 110 -2.33 7.90 11.15
CA LEU A 110 -1.91 8.65 12.34
C LEU A 110 -2.44 10.09 12.31
N GLY A 111 -2.56 10.68 11.12
CA GLY A 111 -3.13 12.01 10.92
C GLY A 111 -3.19 12.37 9.44
N ALA A 112 -3.97 13.41 9.10
CA ALA A 112 -4.05 13.90 7.73
C ALA A 112 -4.42 15.39 7.69
N SER A 113 -3.97 16.06 6.65
CA SER A 113 -4.34 17.43 6.26
C SER A 113 -4.86 17.42 4.81
N ASP A 114 -5.01 18.60 4.20
CA ASP A 114 -5.37 18.68 2.78
C ASP A 114 -4.27 18.15 1.86
N ASN A 115 -2.99 18.23 2.25
CA ASN A 115 -1.86 17.85 1.40
C ASN A 115 -1.04 16.69 1.94
N LEU A 116 -1.24 16.29 3.19
CA LEU A 116 -0.41 15.30 3.88
C LEU A 116 -1.25 14.16 4.45
N ILE A 117 -0.71 12.94 4.37
CA ILE A 117 -1.19 11.78 5.13
C ILE A 117 -0.02 11.24 5.93
N LEU A 118 -0.14 11.30 7.25
CA LEU A 118 0.79 10.66 8.18
C LEU A 118 0.23 9.28 8.55
N MET A 119 1.02 8.24 8.33
CA MET A 119 0.63 6.86 8.57
C MET A 119 1.79 6.04 9.14
N GLU A 120 1.47 4.85 9.62
CA GLU A 120 2.44 3.88 10.11
C GLU A 120 3.56 3.61 9.08
N PHE A 121 4.80 3.61 9.57
CA PHE A 121 5.93 3.20 8.77
C PHE A 121 6.00 1.67 8.69
N ILE A 122 5.95 1.13 7.47
CA ILE A 122 6.04 -0.31 7.22
C ILE A 122 7.43 -0.66 6.71
N GLU A 123 8.21 -1.31 7.56
CA GLU A 123 9.51 -1.88 7.18
C GLU A 123 9.33 -3.26 6.55
N GLY A 124 9.23 -3.29 5.23
CA GLY A 124 8.96 -4.52 4.50
C GLY A 124 9.52 -4.53 3.09
N GLN A 125 9.39 -5.68 2.44
CA GLN A 125 9.77 -5.89 1.04
C GLN A 125 8.53 -6.04 0.19
N TYR A 126 8.58 -5.61 -1.07
CA TYR A 126 7.43 -5.74 -1.95
C TYR A 126 7.14 -7.22 -2.21
N LEU A 127 5.86 -7.57 -2.36
CA LEU A 127 5.40 -8.95 -2.50
C LEU A 127 6.18 -9.74 -3.56
N ALA A 128 6.46 -9.14 -4.71
CA ALA A 128 7.18 -9.81 -5.80
C ALA A 128 8.65 -10.11 -5.43
N GLU A 129 9.31 -9.19 -4.73
CA GLU A 129 10.68 -9.38 -4.24
C GLU A 129 10.73 -10.42 -3.13
N TRP A 130 9.76 -10.37 -2.21
CA TRP A 130 9.63 -11.34 -1.15
C TRP A 130 9.44 -12.76 -1.72
N LEU A 131 8.49 -12.96 -2.65
CA LEU A 131 8.26 -14.24 -3.32
C LEU A 131 9.44 -14.75 -4.15
N SER A 132 10.38 -13.88 -4.51
CA SER A 132 11.58 -14.27 -5.30
C SER A 132 12.75 -14.68 -4.42
N LYS A 133 12.63 -14.63 -3.08
CA LYS A 133 13.71 -15.00 -2.18
C LYS A 133 13.99 -16.50 -2.21
N PRO A 134 15.26 -16.91 -2.30
CA PRO A 134 15.62 -18.31 -2.15
C PRO A 134 15.34 -18.79 -0.73
N GLY A 135 14.96 -20.07 -0.58
CA GLY A 135 14.81 -20.71 0.73
C GLY A 135 13.53 -20.34 1.50
N LEU A 136 12.55 -19.70 0.87
CA LEU A 136 11.24 -19.49 1.50
C LEU A 136 10.53 -20.81 1.78
N ASP A 137 10.14 -21.00 3.05
CA ASP A 137 9.32 -22.13 3.49
C ASP A 137 7.91 -22.08 2.87
N ALA A 138 7.39 -23.24 2.47
CA ALA A 138 6.06 -23.35 1.89
C ALA A 138 4.96 -22.96 2.88
N GLY A 139 5.12 -23.30 4.17
CA GLY A 139 4.18 -22.92 5.22
C GLY A 139 4.13 -21.42 5.42
N CYS A 140 5.30 -20.75 5.44
CA CYS A 140 5.44 -19.30 5.48
C CYS A 140 4.67 -18.63 4.32
N VAL A 141 4.94 -19.05 3.08
CA VAL A 141 4.26 -18.52 1.88
C VAL A 141 2.74 -18.68 1.97
N LYS A 142 2.26 -19.87 2.38
CA LYS A 142 0.84 -20.13 2.55
C LYS A 142 0.19 -19.23 3.59
N ARG A 143 0.80 -19.07 4.77
CA ARG A 143 0.28 -18.20 5.84
C ARG A 143 0.20 -16.75 5.39
N THR A 144 1.27 -16.22 4.80
CA THR A 144 1.31 -14.83 4.31
C THR A 144 0.25 -14.57 3.24
N LEU A 145 0.12 -15.47 2.25
CA LEU A 145 -0.88 -15.33 1.19
C LEU A 145 -2.31 -15.52 1.72
N GLY A 146 -2.52 -16.42 2.69
CA GLY A 146 -3.80 -16.59 3.38
C GLY A 146 -4.23 -15.32 4.11
N ARG A 147 -3.32 -14.68 4.87
CA ARG A 147 -3.58 -13.39 5.52
C ARG A 147 -3.91 -12.30 4.52
N LEU A 148 -3.15 -12.22 3.43
CA LEU A 148 -3.36 -11.23 2.38
C LEU A 148 -4.72 -11.39 1.67
N ILE A 149 -5.11 -12.63 1.36
CA ILE A 149 -6.44 -12.92 0.80
C ILE A 149 -7.55 -12.61 1.81
N GLY A 150 -7.31 -12.89 3.10
CA GLY A 150 -8.20 -12.49 4.19
C GLY A 150 -8.38 -10.97 4.27
N MET A 151 -7.32 -10.18 4.13
CA MET A 151 -7.41 -8.71 4.04
C MET A 151 -8.27 -8.26 2.85
N ALA A 152 -8.04 -8.83 1.66
CA ALA A 152 -8.86 -8.54 0.48
C ALA A 152 -10.34 -8.87 0.71
N ARG A 153 -10.62 -9.99 1.39
CA ARG A 153 -11.98 -10.36 1.81
C ARG A 153 -12.61 -9.31 2.73
N ARG A 154 -11.87 -8.84 3.74
CA ARG A 154 -12.38 -7.83 4.67
C ARG A 154 -12.73 -6.53 3.96
N LEU A 155 -11.95 -6.11 2.97
CA LEU A 155 -12.30 -4.97 2.12
C LEU A 155 -13.57 -5.23 1.30
N ASP A 156 -13.68 -6.42 0.67
CA ASP A 156 -14.86 -6.80 -0.11
C ASP A 156 -16.15 -6.78 0.76
N LEU A 157 -16.09 -7.32 1.98
CA LEU A 157 -17.21 -7.33 2.94
C LEU A 157 -17.53 -5.94 3.50
N LYS A 158 -16.53 -5.07 3.66
CA LYS A 158 -16.72 -3.67 4.11
C LYS A 158 -17.26 -2.77 2.99
N GLY A 159 -17.38 -3.27 1.75
CA GLY A 159 -17.85 -2.48 0.62
C GLY A 159 -16.78 -1.56 0.02
N ILE A 160 -15.50 -1.84 0.25
CA ILE A 160 -14.37 -1.01 -0.21
C ILE A 160 -13.71 -1.71 -1.39
N ASP A 161 -13.76 -1.13 -2.58
CA ASP A 161 -12.97 -1.58 -3.74
C ASP A 161 -11.62 -0.83 -3.76
N HIS A 162 -10.49 -1.52 -3.62
CA HIS A 162 -9.17 -0.89 -3.60
C HIS A 162 -8.76 -0.30 -4.96
N GLY A 163 -9.17 -0.93 -6.07
CA GLY A 163 -8.87 -0.47 -7.43
C GLY A 163 -7.50 -0.84 -8.01
N GLU A 164 -6.48 -1.16 -7.19
CA GLU A 164 -5.09 -1.39 -7.68
C GLU A 164 -4.54 -2.79 -7.38
N LEU A 165 -5.31 -3.70 -6.77
CA LEU A 165 -4.83 -5.04 -6.41
C LEU A 165 -4.53 -5.94 -7.62
N SER A 166 -4.96 -5.57 -8.82
CA SER A 166 -4.52 -6.20 -10.08
C SER A 166 -3.04 -5.91 -10.38
N ARG A 167 -2.45 -4.89 -9.73
CA ARG A 167 -1.04 -4.47 -9.82
C ARG A 167 -0.32 -4.65 -8.48
N ALA A 168 -0.71 -5.66 -7.69
CA ALA A 168 -0.26 -5.91 -6.33
C ALA A 168 1.27 -5.86 -6.09
N HIS A 169 2.13 -6.10 -7.08
CA HIS A 169 3.60 -5.97 -6.96
C HIS A 169 4.10 -4.63 -6.40
N ARG A 170 3.32 -3.54 -6.50
CA ARG A 170 3.69 -2.20 -6.00
C ARG A 170 2.84 -1.70 -4.84
N HIS A 171 1.83 -2.47 -4.45
CA HIS A 171 0.85 -2.04 -3.44
C HIS A 171 0.79 -3.00 -2.25
N ILE A 172 1.73 -3.95 -2.16
CA ILE A 172 1.80 -4.91 -1.06
C ILE A 172 3.24 -5.00 -0.57
N LEU A 173 3.44 -4.67 0.70
CA LEU A 173 4.67 -4.95 1.44
C LEU A 173 4.48 -6.17 2.33
N ILE A 174 5.56 -6.90 2.55
CA ILE A 174 5.65 -7.98 3.51
C ILE A 174 6.65 -7.56 4.59
N ALA A 175 6.15 -7.31 5.80
CA ALA A 175 6.95 -7.01 6.99
C ALA A 175 7.16 -8.32 7.78
N GLY A 176 8.31 -8.97 7.58
CA GLY A 176 8.55 -10.32 8.07
C GLY A 176 7.68 -11.36 7.34
N GLU A 177 6.58 -11.78 7.98
CA GLU A 177 5.52 -12.63 7.41
C GLU A 177 4.16 -11.91 7.32
N GLU A 178 4.08 -10.62 7.69
CA GLU A 178 2.81 -9.90 7.71
C GLU A 178 2.62 -9.08 6.42
N PRO A 179 1.58 -9.38 5.62
CA PRO A 179 1.27 -8.59 4.44
C PRO A 179 0.59 -7.28 4.85
N VAL A 180 0.96 -6.19 4.17
CA VAL A 180 0.32 -4.88 4.32
C VAL A 180 -0.03 -4.34 2.94
N ILE A 181 -1.33 -4.08 2.74
CA ILE A 181 -1.86 -3.45 1.54
C ILE A 181 -1.65 -1.93 1.65
N LEU A 182 -1.00 -1.33 0.67
CA LEU A 182 -0.68 0.09 0.62
C LEU A 182 -1.54 0.83 -0.39
N ASP A 183 -1.60 2.15 -0.23
CA ASP A 183 -2.08 3.11 -1.21
C ASP A 183 -3.57 2.99 -1.55
N PHE A 184 -4.39 3.67 -0.74
CA PHE A 184 -5.85 3.66 -0.87
C PHE A 184 -6.39 4.77 -1.78
N GLU A 185 -5.51 5.43 -2.53
CA GLU A 185 -5.83 6.51 -3.46
C GLU A 185 -6.94 6.15 -4.46
N SER A 186 -6.80 5.02 -5.14
CA SER A 186 -7.77 4.57 -6.16
C SER A 186 -9.04 3.98 -5.54
N SER A 187 -9.12 3.90 -4.21
CA SER A 187 -10.18 3.17 -3.53
C SER A 187 -11.54 3.86 -3.66
N SER A 188 -12.60 3.06 -3.63
CA SER A 188 -13.97 3.54 -3.79
C SER A 188 -14.96 2.66 -3.04
N THR A 189 -15.95 3.31 -2.44
CA THR A 189 -17.16 2.69 -1.89
C THR A 189 -18.31 2.65 -2.89
N LEU A 190 -18.18 3.34 -4.04
CA LEU A 190 -19.20 3.41 -5.08
C LEU A 190 -19.10 2.25 -6.08
N ARG A 191 -17.88 1.71 -6.27
CA ARG A 191 -17.66 0.58 -7.17
C ARG A 191 -17.95 -0.71 -6.43
N ARG A 192 -18.50 -1.70 -7.15
CA ARG A 192 -18.63 -3.05 -6.62
C ARG A 192 -17.24 -3.61 -6.27
N PRO A 193 -16.99 -4.02 -5.02
CA PRO A 193 -15.71 -4.58 -4.62
C PRO A 193 -15.34 -5.82 -5.43
N SER A 194 -14.04 -5.91 -5.73
CA SER A 194 -13.47 -7.05 -6.43
C SER A 194 -12.04 -7.34 -5.99
N ASN A 195 -11.74 -7.12 -4.72
CA ASN A 195 -10.38 -7.20 -4.17
C ASN A 195 -9.83 -8.63 -4.24
N ILE A 196 -10.57 -9.64 -3.75
CA ILE A 196 -10.14 -11.05 -3.89
C ILE A 196 -9.98 -11.38 -5.38
N THR A 197 -10.95 -10.98 -6.20
CA THR A 197 -10.92 -11.28 -7.63
C THR A 197 -9.69 -10.67 -8.31
N SER A 198 -9.33 -9.43 -7.99
CA SER A 198 -8.16 -8.74 -8.54
C SER A 198 -6.86 -9.36 -8.05
N LEU A 199 -6.78 -9.65 -6.75
CA LEU A 199 -5.60 -10.25 -6.12
C LEU A 199 -5.32 -11.68 -6.64
N ILE A 200 -6.34 -12.54 -6.68
CA ILE A 200 -6.20 -13.92 -7.17
C ILE A 200 -5.82 -13.93 -8.65
N GLN A 201 -6.38 -13.03 -9.46
CA GLN A 201 -5.97 -12.89 -10.86
C GLN A 201 -4.50 -12.48 -10.99
N TYR A 202 -4.06 -11.49 -10.20
CA TYR A 202 -2.66 -11.09 -10.15
C TYR A 202 -1.74 -12.25 -9.74
N LEU A 203 -2.10 -13.03 -8.72
CA LEU A 203 -1.27 -14.12 -8.20
C LEU A 203 -1.24 -15.34 -9.13
N PHE A 204 -2.39 -15.81 -9.62
CA PHE A 204 -2.52 -17.14 -10.23
C PHE A 204 -2.77 -17.12 -11.74
N ILE A 205 -3.26 -16.01 -12.30
CA ILE A 205 -3.58 -15.92 -13.74
C ILE A 205 -2.47 -15.22 -14.51
N ASN A 206 -1.81 -14.22 -13.93
CA ASN A 206 -0.63 -13.62 -14.54
C ASN A 206 0.51 -14.65 -14.63
N GLU A 207 0.95 -14.99 -15.83
CA GLU A 207 1.93 -16.07 -16.07
C GLU A 207 3.25 -15.84 -15.34
N ARG A 208 3.68 -14.58 -15.21
CA ARG A 208 4.89 -14.19 -14.48
C ARG A 208 4.76 -14.46 -12.98
N ASN A 209 3.59 -14.31 -12.38
CA ASN A 209 3.46 -14.58 -10.94
C ASN A 209 3.14 -16.05 -10.69
N ARG A 210 2.40 -16.67 -11.62
CA ARG A 210 2.05 -18.08 -11.58
C ARG A 210 3.27 -18.98 -11.47
N HIS A 211 4.39 -18.64 -12.14
CA HIS A 211 5.62 -19.42 -12.04
C HIS A 211 6.27 -19.33 -10.65
N LEU A 212 6.15 -18.19 -9.95
CA LEU A 212 6.73 -18.01 -8.61
C LEU A 212 6.02 -18.93 -7.62
N LEU A 213 4.71 -19.12 -7.76
CA LEU A 213 3.89 -19.86 -6.79
C LEU A 213 3.95 -21.39 -6.95
N LYS A 214 4.46 -21.91 -8.07
CA LYS A 214 4.45 -23.36 -8.38
C LYS A 214 5.17 -24.22 -7.33
N GLY A 215 6.18 -23.66 -6.65
CA GLY A 215 6.91 -24.38 -5.60
C GLY A 215 6.15 -24.57 -4.29
N TRP A 216 5.08 -23.79 -4.06
CA TRP A 216 4.43 -23.70 -2.75
C TRP A 216 2.92 -23.98 -2.78
N LEU A 217 2.25 -23.69 -3.90
CA LEU A 217 0.80 -23.78 -4.03
C LEU A 217 0.36 -24.68 -5.17
N LYS A 218 -0.84 -25.27 -5.00
CA LYS A 218 -1.53 -25.91 -6.12
C LYS A 218 -1.98 -24.81 -7.06
N ILE A 219 -1.58 -24.92 -8.32
CA ILE A 219 -2.02 -24.00 -9.37
C ILE A 219 -3.26 -24.61 -10.02
N PRO A 220 -4.48 -24.13 -9.71
CA PRO A 220 -5.69 -24.69 -10.30
C PRO A 220 -5.76 -24.41 -11.80
N GLU A 221 -6.61 -25.17 -12.48
CA GLU A 221 -6.94 -24.89 -13.87
C GLU A 221 -7.63 -23.52 -13.98
N ARG A 222 -7.23 -22.74 -14.99
CA ARG A 222 -7.70 -21.36 -15.17
C ARG A 222 -9.23 -21.26 -15.25
N ALA A 223 -9.87 -22.16 -15.98
CA ALA A 223 -11.33 -22.16 -16.15
C ALA A 223 -12.06 -22.38 -14.81
N ILE A 224 -11.56 -23.32 -13.99
CA ILE A 224 -12.11 -23.62 -12.66
C ILE A 224 -11.97 -22.41 -11.74
N LEU A 225 -10.77 -21.80 -11.70
CA LEU A 225 -10.51 -20.62 -10.87
C LEU A 225 -11.40 -19.44 -11.26
N LEU A 226 -11.54 -19.16 -12.56
CA LEU A 226 -12.40 -18.09 -13.06
C LEU A 226 -13.88 -18.31 -12.70
N LYS A 227 -14.36 -19.55 -12.74
CA LYS A 227 -15.73 -19.90 -12.33
C LYS A 227 -15.94 -19.64 -10.84
N ALA A 228 -15.02 -20.08 -9.99
CA ALA A 228 -15.09 -19.85 -8.55
C ALA A 228 -15.05 -18.35 -8.20
N LEU A 229 -14.18 -17.57 -8.85
CA LEU A 229 -14.12 -16.11 -8.67
C LEU A 229 -15.43 -15.40 -9.07
N LYS A 230 -16.06 -15.84 -10.17
CA LYS A 230 -17.37 -15.29 -10.59
C LYS A 230 -18.45 -15.57 -9.56
N ASN A 231 -18.48 -16.78 -8.99
CA ASN A 231 -19.43 -17.14 -7.95
C ASN A 231 -19.21 -16.32 -6.68
N TYR A 232 -17.98 -16.28 -6.17
CA TYR A 232 -17.63 -15.45 -5.02
C TYR A 232 -18.00 -13.98 -5.23
N LYS A 233 -17.65 -13.40 -6.38
CA LYS A 233 -17.98 -11.99 -6.66
C LYS A 233 -19.49 -11.74 -6.62
N ARG A 234 -20.31 -12.74 -6.97
CA ARG A 234 -21.78 -12.66 -6.95
C ARG A 234 -22.35 -12.66 -5.53
N THR A 235 -21.84 -13.52 -4.65
CA THR A 235 -22.44 -13.82 -3.34
C THR A 235 -21.71 -13.17 -2.16
N LEU A 236 -20.38 -12.99 -2.28
CA LEU A 236 -19.45 -12.70 -1.19
C LEU A 236 -19.53 -13.68 0.00
N GLY A 237 -20.13 -14.87 -0.24
CA GLY A 237 -20.47 -15.84 0.80
C GLY A 237 -19.28 -16.63 1.33
N GLU A 238 -19.44 -17.18 2.53
CA GLU A 238 -18.43 -18.03 3.20
C GLU A 238 -18.12 -19.28 2.38
N GLU A 239 -19.13 -19.96 1.86
CA GLU A 239 -18.96 -21.18 1.08
C GLU A 239 -18.12 -20.96 -0.18
N ASP A 240 -18.40 -19.90 -0.94
CA ASP A 240 -17.65 -19.57 -2.15
C ASP A 240 -16.20 -19.16 -1.83
N TYR A 241 -15.98 -18.49 -0.69
CA TYR A 241 -14.64 -18.17 -0.21
C TYR A 241 -13.86 -19.43 0.18
N ASP A 242 -14.49 -20.36 0.89
CA ASP A 242 -13.91 -21.64 1.28
C ASP A 242 -13.54 -22.51 0.08
N ILE A 243 -14.40 -22.52 -0.94
CA ILE A 243 -14.11 -23.18 -2.22
C ILE A 243 -12.87 -22.55 -2.86
N LEU A 244 -12.78 -21.22 -2.89
CA LEU A 244 -11.61 -20.52 -3.43
C LEU A 244 -10.32 -20.90 -2.70
N LEU A 245 -10.30 -20.88 -1.36
CA LEU A 245 -9.12 -21.24 -0.57
C LEU A 245 -8.72 -22.70 -0.78
N SER A 246 -9.69 -23.61 -0.85
CA SER A 246 -9.45 -25.03 -1.12
C SER A 246 -8.83 -25.27 -2.49
N LEU A 247 -9.28 -24.54 -3.52
CA LEU A 247 -8.74 -24.64 -4.89
C LEU A 247 -7.26 -24.25 -4.98
N ILE A 248 -6.81 -23.32 -4.15
CA ILE A 248 -5.42 -22.82 -4.12
C ILE A 248 -4.58 -23.40 -2.97
N ASN A 249 -5.09 -24.39 -2.25
CA ASN A 249 -4.40 -25.09 -1.15
C ASN A 249 -3.97 -24.16 0.01
N LEU A 250 -4.88 -23.28 0.42
CA LEU A 250 -4.74 -22.36 1.56
C LEU A 250 -5.74 -22.62 2.69
N LYS A 251 -6.44 -23.75 2.64
CA LYS A 251 -7.28 -24.27 3.72
C LYS A 251 -6.48 -25.22 4.60
#